data_AF-A0A2M8P5K0-F1
#
_entry.id   AF-A0A2M8P5K0-F1
#
_cell.length_a   1.000
_cell.length_b   1.000
_cell.length_c   1.000
_cell.angle_alpha   90.00
_cell.angle_beta   90.00
_cell.angle_gamma   90.00
#
_symmetry.space_group_name_H-M   'P 1'
#
loop_
_entity.id
_entity.type
_entity.pdbx_description
1 polymer ?
#
loop_
_entity_poly.entity_id
_entity_poly.type
_entity_poly.pdbx_seq_one_letter_code
_entity_poly.pdbx_strand_id
1 'polypeptide(L)'
;VKGYRGAAAWLATVQADINGKIDPVKKEEARKQAMKLMSKKSASQEEFVWDELGPDNVGGRTRALLYDKNNPNVIYAGAVSGGLWKSTTGGLSWNKVNYEGDE
;
A
#
# COMPACT_ATOMS: atom_id res chain seq x y z
N VAL A 1 -31.90 9.29 -33.89
CA VAL A 1 -31.09 9.66 -32.70
C VAL A 1 -29.66 9.92 -33.16
N LYS A 2 -29.20 11.18 -33.17
CA LYS A 2 -27.91 11.57 -33.76
C LYS A 2 -26.79 11.24 -32.76
N GLY A 3 -26.03 10.17 -33.01
CA GLY A 3 -24.90 9.77 -32.16
C GLY A 3 -23.76 10.79 -32.23
N TYR A 4 -23.12 11.06 -31.10
CA TYR A 4 -22.01 12.01 -31.00
C TYR A 4 -20.80 11.51 -31.81
N ARG A 5 -20.22 12.39 -32.64
CA ARG A 5 -19.06 12.10 -33.50
C ARG A 5 -17.77 12.11 -32.66
N GLY A 6 -17.56 11.06 -31.88
CA GLY A 6 -16.30 10.78 -31.18
C GLY A 6 -16.20 11.33 -29.74
N ALA A 7 -15.13 10.91 -29.06
CA ALA A 7 -14.91 11.17 -27.62
C ALA A 7 -14.83 12.65 -27.27
N ALA A 8 -14.26 13.49 -28.13
CA ALA A 8 -14.17 14.93 -27.91
C ALA A 8 -15.56 15.61 -27.87
N ALA A 9 -16.47 15.18 -28.75
CA ALA A 9 -17.83 15.70 -28.78
C ALA A 9 -18.63 15.28 -27.54
N TRP A 10 -18.44 14.04 -27.08
CA TRP A 10 -19.06 13.54 -25.84
C TRP A 10 -18.52 14.25 -24.59
N LEU A 11 -17.21 14.44 -24.49
CA LEU A 11 -16.60 15.17 -23.36
C LEU A 11 -17.07 16.63 -23.30
N ALA A 12 -17.23 17.28 -24.45
CA ALA A 12 -17.78 18.64 -24.50
C ALA A 12 -19.20 18.71 -23.95
N THR A 13 -20.04 17.69 -24.20
CA THR A 13 -21.40 17.63 -23.64
C THR A 13 -21.44 17.35 -22.13
N VAL A 14 -20.49 16.59 -21.59
CA VAL A 14 -20.43 16.27 -20.15
C VAL A 14 -19.92 17.47 -19.34
N GLN A 15 -19.08 18.31 -19.95
CA GLN A 15 -18.48 19.48 -19.29
C GLN A 15 -19.28 20.78 -19.51
N ALA A 16 -20.30 20.75 -20.36
CA ALA A 16 -21.14 21.90 -20.64
C ALA A 16 -22.28 22.03 -19.64
N ASP A 17 -22.75 23.26 -19.43
CA ASP A 17 -23.99 23.54 -18.71
C ASP A 17 -25.23 23.09 -19.49
N ILE A 18 -26.42 23.32 -18.94
CA ILE A 18 -27.71 22.98 -19.57
C ILE A 18 -27.86 23.62 -20.97
N ASN A 19 -27.10 24.69 -21.24
CA ASN A 19 -27.11 25.45 -22.50
C ASN A 19 -25.99 25.05 -23.46
N GLY A 20 -25.22 24.00 -23.16
CA GLY A 20 -24.17 23.48 -24.04
C GLY A 20 -22.88 24.33 -24.03
N LYS A 21 -22.71 25.25 -23.08
CA LYS A 21 -21.51 26.09 -22.96
C LYS A 21 -20.62 25.60 -21.83
N ILE A 22 -19.32 25.57 -22.10
CA ILE A 22 -18.30 25.33 -21.07
C ILE A 22 -17.93 26.69 -20.50
N ASP A 23 -18.18 26.90 -19.20
CA ASP A 23 -17.81 28.12 -18.50
C ASP A 23 -16.27 28.20 -18.37
N PRO A 24 -15.62 29.23 -18.96
CA PRO A 24 -14.16 29.36 -18.94
C PRO A 24 -13.61 29.56 -17.52
N VAL A 25 -14.37 30.20 -16.63
CA VAL A 25 -13.93 30.47 -15.26
C VAL A 25 -13.87 29.17 -14.46
N LYS A 26 -14.93 28.36 -14.52
CA LYS A 26 -14.98 27.05 -13.83
C LYS A 26 -13.94 26.08 -14.36
N LYS A 27 -13.66 26.12 -15.67
CA LYS A 27 -12.59 25.30 -16.28
C LYS A 27 -11.22 25.69 -15.76
N GLU A 28 -10.98 26.98 -15.59
CA GLU A 28 -9.70 27.48 -15.07
C GLU A 28 -9.55 27.20 -13.57
N GLU A 29 -10.62 27.33 -12.78
CA GLU A 29 -10.65 26.92 -11.37
C GLU A 29 -10.38 25.42 -11.20
N ALA A 30 -11.05 24.57 -11.99
CA ALA A 30 -10.82 23.12 -11.99
C ALA A 30 -9.38 22.78 -12.36
N ARG A 31 -8.79 23.49 -13.34
CA ARG A 31 -7.38 23.33 -13.72
C ARG A 31 -6.45 23.75 -12.57
N LYS A 32 -6.71 24.88 -11.89
CA LYS A 32 -5.93 25.34 -10.73
C LYS A 32 -6.02 24.35 -9.57
N GLN A 33 -7.20 23.80 -9.30
CA GLN A 33 -7.38 22.76 -8.28
C GLN A 33 -6.65 21.47 -8.63
N ALA A 34 -6.73 21.02 -9.89
CA ALA A 34 -6.00 19.85 -10.37
C ALA A 34 -4.48 20.04 -10.25
N MET A 35 -3.96 21.21 -10.61
CA MET A 35 -2.54 21.55 -10.43
C MET A 35 -2.12 21.54 -8.95
N LYS A 36 -2.94 22.09 -8.05
CA LYS A 36 -2.69 22.08 -6.59
C LYS A 36 -2.70 20.67 -6.00
N LEU A 37 -3.55 19.78 -6.53
CA LEU A 37 -3.58 18.36 -6.12
C LEU A 37 -2.37 17.61 -6.66
N MET A 38 -1.98 17.86 -7.91
CA MET A 38 -0.79 17.25 -8.51
C MET A 38 0.49 17.72 -7.83
N SER A 39 0.60 18.99 -7.42
CA SER A 39 1.76 19.49 -6.68
C SER A 39 1.85 18.93 -5.26
N LYS A 40 0.74 18.45 -4.68
CA LYS A 40 0.71 17.76 -3.38
C LYS A 40 1.02 16.27 -3.47
N LYS A 41 0.82 15.64 -4.64
CA LYS A 41 1.07 14.21 -4.85
C LYS A 41 2.56 13.84 -4.83
N SER A 42 3.45 14.83 -4.80
CA SER A 42 4.90 14.64 -4.72
C SER A 42 5.48 14.84 -3.30
N ALA A 43 4.64 15.15 -2.29
CA ALA A 43 5.10 15.36 -0.92
C ALA A 43 5.17 14.05 -0.12
N SER A 44 5.95 13.11 -0.64
CA SER A 44 6.75 12.08 0.04
C SER A 44 7.14 11.03 -1.01
N GLN A 45 8.04 11.39 -1.91
CA GLN A 45 8.99 10.40 -2.43
C GLN A 45 10.02 10.13 -1.32
N GLU A 46 9.56 9.69 -0.14
CA GLU A 46 10.41 8.80 0.62
C GLU A 46 10.30 7.48 -0.13
N GLU A 47 11.37 7.12 -0.82
CA GLU A 47 11.51 5.82 -1.42
C GLU A 47 11.27 4.81 -0.30
N PHE A 48 10.15 4.08 -0.34
CA PHE A 48 9.89 3.03 0.62
C PHE A 48 10.92 1.94 0.38
N VAL A 49 12.03 2.02 1.11
CA VAL A 49 13.07 0.99 1.10
C VAL A 49 12.52 -0.17 1.90
N TRP A 50 12.05 -1.18 1.18
CA TRP A 50 11.69 -2.46 1.78
C TRP A 50 12.97 -3.17 2.18
N ASP A 51 13.12 -3.44 3.48
CA ASP A 51 14.21 -4.23 4.02
C ASP A 51 13.67 -5.60 4.45
N GLU A 52 14.37 -6.66 4.07
CA GLU A 52 13.98 -8.02 4.45
C GLU A 52 14.47 -8.30 5.87
N LEU A 53 13.52 -8.51 6.78
CA LEU A 53 13.80 -8.86 8.17
C LEU A 53 14.04 -10.38 8.33
N GLY A 54 14.22 -11.13 7.25
CA GLY A 54 14.50 -12.58 7.29
C GLY A 54 13.32 -13.46 7.75
N PRO A 55 13.55 -14.77 7.99
CA PRO A 55 14.83 -15.49 7.81
C PRO A 55 15.20 -15.67 6.33
N ASP A 56 16.46 -15.44 6.00
CA ASP A 56 17.02 -15.49 4.63
C ASP A 56 17.40 -16.91 4.18
N ASN A 57 17.63 -17.82 5.12
CA ASN A 57 18.19 -19.15 4.86
C ASN A 57 17.18 -20.32 4.93
N VAL A 58 15.99 -20.11 5.50
CA VAL A 58 14.96 -21.15 5.64
C VAL A 58 13.60 -20.62 5.17
N GLY A 59 13.23 -20.98 3.95
CA GLY A 59 11.92 -20.69 3.40
C GLY A 59 10.82 -21.60 3.96
N GLY A 60 9.57 -21.16 3.89
CA GLY A 60 8.43 -21.97 4.32
C GLY A 60 7.12 -21.18 4.37
N ARG A 61 6.02 -21.87 4.64
CA ARG A 61 4.71 -21.23 4.80
C ARG A 61 4.51 -20.80 6.26
N THR A 62 4.51 -19.50 6.49
CA THR A 62 4.11 -18.89 7.77
C THR A 62 2.60 -18.69 7.80
N ARG A 63 1.96 -19.07 8.91
CA ARG A 63 0.50 -18.95 9.09
C ARG A 63 0.08 -18.04 10.22
N ALA A 64 1.00 -17.69 11.12
CA ALA A 64 0.75 -16.81 12.23
C ALA A 64 1.98 -15.93 12.49
N LEU A 65 1.73 -14.68 12.83
CA LEU A 65 2.73 -13.71 13.30
C LEU A 65 2.12 -12.97 14.50
N LEU A 66 2.87 -12.83 15.57
CA LEU A 66 2.44 -12.15 16.78
C LEU A 66 3.58 -11.30 17.35
N TYR A 67 3.28 -10.04 17.66
CA TYR A 67 4.16 -9.14 18.38
C TYR A 67 3.78 -9.10 19.86
N ASP A 68 4.78 -9.05 20.74
CA ASP A 68 4.54 -8.78 22.14
C ASP A 68 4.10 -7.31 22.32
N LYS A 69 2.96 -7.11 22.98
CA LYS A 69 2.38 -5.80 23.23
C LYS A 69 3.26 -4.91 24.12
N ASN A 70 4.04 -5.51 25.02
CA ASN A 70 4.89 -4.79 25.96
C ASN A 70 6.32 -4.62 25.43
N ASN A 71 6.75 -5.45 24.48
CA ASN A 71 8.08 -5.39 23.89
C ASN A 71 8.04 -5.63 22.37
N PRO A 72 7.99 -4.56 21.55
CA PRO A 72 7.93 -4.67 20.09
C PRO A 72 9.09 -5.43 19.44
N ASN A 73 10.22 -5.60 20.13
CA ASN A 73 11.34 -6.38 19.61
C ASN A 73 11.09 -7.89 19.68
N VAL A 74 10.11 -8.34 20.47
CA VAL A 74 9.76 -9.74 20.61
C VAL A 74 8.65 -10.09 19.63
N ILE A 75 8.96 -11.02 18.73
CA ILE A 75 8.05 -11.47 17.68
C ILE A 75 8.03 -12.99 17.67
N TYR A 76 6.85 -13.57 17.47
CA TYR A 76 6.66 -15.00 17.28
C TYR A 76 6.10 -15.27 15.88
N ALA A 77 6.66 -16.27 15.20
CA ALA A 77 6.21 -16.72 13.90
C ALA A 77 5.89 -18.23 13.94
N GLY A 78 4.69 -18.59 13.49
CA GLY A 78 4.24 -19.98 13.40
C GLY A 78 4.34 -20.49 11.96
N ALA A 79 5.26 -21.43 11.73
CA ALA A 79 5.44 -22.10 10.44
C ALA A 79 4.69 -23.43 10.40
N VAL A 80 4.04 -23.75 9.27
CA VAL A 80 3.17 -24.95 9.17
C VAL A 80 3.93 -26.26 9.42
N SER A 81 5.13 -26.39 8.84
CA SER A 81 5.99 -27.58 9.01
C SER A 81 7.28 -27.26 9.77
N GLY A 82 7.53 -25.98 10.09
CA GLY A 82 8.78 -25.50 10.68
C GLY A 82 8.70 -25.23 12.19
N GLY A 83 7.51 -25.38 12.80
CA GLY A 83 7.30 -25.13 14.23
C GLY A 83 7.21 -23.65 14.59
N LEU A 84 7.55 -23.34 15.83
CA LEU A 84 7.50 -22.00 16.39
C LEU A 84 8.88 -21.34 16.36
N TRP A 85 8.92 -20.09 15.92
CA TRP A 85 10.12 -19.26 15.86
C TRP A 85 9.92 -18.00 16.69
N LYS A 86 10.99 -17.53 17.31
CA LYS A 86 11.03 -16.32 18.14
C LYS A 86 12.15 -15.39 17.70
N SER A 87 11.82 -14.13 17.49
CA SER A 87 12.79 -13.03 17.39
C SER A 87 12.77 -12.21 18.68
N THR A 88 13.93 -11.69 19.07
CA THR A 88 14.08 -10.66 20.12
C THR A 88 14.74 -9.40 19.57
N THR A 89 14.86 -9.29 18.25
CA THR A 89 15.59 -8.25 17.51
C THR A 89 14.66 -7.51 16.54
N GLY A 90 13.34 -7.56 16.78
CA GLY A 90 12.36 -6.90 15.91
C GLY A 90 12.22 -7.55 14.53
N GLY A 91 12.66 -8.80 14.41
CA GLY A 91 12.59 -9.56 13.16
C GLY A 91 13.97 -9.86 12.59
N LEU A 92 14.98 -9.02 12.81
CA LEU A 92 16.31 -9.14 12.16
C LEU A 92 16.98 -10.51 12.29
N SER A 93 16.69 -11.25 13.37
CA SER A 93 17.15 -12.62 13.56
C SER A 93 16.10 -13.47 14.28
N TRP A 94 16.09 -14.77 13.98
CA TRP A 94 15.10 -15.72 14.46
C TRP A 94 15.76 -16.96 15.07
N ASN A 95 15.22 -17.41 16.20
CA ASN A 95 15.61 -18.65 16.84
C ASN A 95 14.41 -19.60 16.86
N LYS A 96 14.64 -20.87 16.57
CA LYS A 96 13.62 -21.90 16.72
C LYS A 96 13.34 -22.13 18.20
N VAL A 97 12.06 -22.19 18.57
CA VAL A 97 11.65 -22.52 19.94
C VAL A 97 11.63 -24.04 20.07
N ASN A 98 12.54 -24.58 20.88
CA ASN A 98 12.55 -25.99 21.25
C ASN A 98 11.76 -26.17 22.56
N TYR A 99 10.99 -27.25 22.66
CA TYR A 99 10.33 -27.65 23.90
C TYR A 99 11.18 -28.73 24.59
N GLU A 100 11.41 -28.62 25.90
CA GLU A 100 12.26 -29.55 26.66
C GLU A 100 11.60 -30.94 26.91
N GLY A 101 10.65 -31.36 26.08
CA GLY A 101 9.90 -32.62 26.25
C GLY A 101 9.98 -33.59 25.08
N ASP A 102 10.80 -33.27 24.06
CA ASP A 102 10.92 -34.06 22.84
C ASP A 102 12.27 -34.81 22.82
N GLU A 103 12.50 -35.71 23.79
CA GLU A 103 13.52 -36.77 23.76
C GLU A 103 12.88 -38.15 23.98
#